data_AF-A0A550GKT7-F1
#
_entry.id   AF-A0A550GKT7-F1
#
_cell.length_a   1.000
_cell.length_b   1.000
_cell.length_c   1.000
_cell.angle_alpha   90.00
_cell.angle_beta   90.00
_cell.angle_gamma   90.00
#
_symmetry.space_group_name_H-M   'P 1'
#
loop_
_entity.id
_entity.type
_entity.pdbx_description
1 polymer ?
#
loop_
_entity_poly.entity_id
_entity_poly.type
_entity_poly.pdbx_seq_one_letter_code
_entity_poly.pdbx_strand_id
1 'polypeptide(L)'
;IPHALMGEGWGTGAHSSHIVIQTCYEPDIAAHGLDELRFGDVVFLRDILSDWGRHYYRGGSSVGVVVSGPSDVSGRGIGVCTILSSKEGKLEPVIDLEANIGNYLGLIGG
;
A
#
# COMPACT_ATOMS: atom_id res chain seq x y z
N ILE A 1 -2.93 6.18 -0.08
CA ILE A 1 -1.50 6.47 0.17
C ILE A 1 -0.86 7.14 -1.06
N PRO A 2 -0.27 8.34 -0.95
CA PRO A 2 0.42 9.03 -2.05
C PRO A 2 1.79 8.41 -2.39
N HIS A 3 2.23 8.52 -3.65
CA HIS A 3 3.53 8.00 -4.10
C HIS A 3 4.74 8.55 -3.33
N ALA A 4 4.65 9.77 -2.80
CA ALA A 4 5.74 10.45 -2.10
C ALA A 4 6.18 9.74 -0.82
N LEU A 5 5.30 8.94 -0.22
CA LEU A 5 5.58 8.17 0.99
C LEU A 5 6.19 6.80 0.70
N MET A 6 6.34 6.41 -0.56
CA MET A 6 6.84 5.07 -0.89
C MET A 6 8.35 4.98 -0.77
N GLY A 7 8.85 3.81 -0.40
CA GLY A 7 10.27 3.53 -0.22
C GLY A 7 10.75 2.33 -1.04
N GLU A 8 11.39 1.38 -0.35
CA GLU A 8 11.88 0.11 -0.87
C GLU A 8 10.81 -0.63 -1.72
N GLY A 9 11.27 -1.24 -2.82
CA GLY A 9 10.41 -2.01 -3.74
C GLY A 9 10.14 -1.31 -5.08
N TRP A 10 10.75 -0.15 -5.35
CA TRP A 10 10.79 0.42 -6.69
C TRP A 10 11.64 -0.45 -7.65
N GLY A 11 11.16 -0.62 -8.89
CA GLY A 11 11.85 -1.41 -9.91
C GLY A 11 11.81 -2.93 -9.70
N THR A 12 11.21 -3.42 -8.62
CA THR A 12 11.02 -4.86 -8.39
C THR A 12 9.79 -5.38 -9.12
N GLY A 13 9.74 -6.70 -9.34
CA GLY A 13 8.62 -7.37 -10.00
C GLY A 13 7.34 -7.28 -9.17
N ALA A 14 6.25 -6.84 -9.79
CA ALA A 14 4.97 -6.61 -9.12
C ALA A 14 4.34 -7.90 -8.55
N HIS A 15 4.65 -9.06 -9.13
CA HIS A 15 4.07 -10.36 -8.77
C HIS A 15 4.90 -11.15 -7.73
N SER A 16 6.15 -10.77 -7.49
CA SER A 16 7.12 -11.57 -6.69
C SER A 16 7.69 -10.85 -5.48
N SER A 17 7.19 -9.64 -5.18
CA SER A 17 7.69 -8.82 -4.07
C SER A 17 6.59 -7.87 -3.57
N HIS A 18 6.91 -6.92 -2.69
CA HIS A 18 6.02 -5.85 -2.24
C HIS A 18 6.72 -4.48 -2.36
N ILE A 19 5.96 -3.40 -2.21
CA ILE A 19 6.50 -2.03 -2.03
C ILE A 19 6.20 -1.57 -0.62
N VAL A 20 7.03 -0.71 -0.05
CA VAL A 20 6.82 -0.21 1.32
C VAL A 20 6.33 1.23 1.34
N ILE A 21 5.48 1.53 2.31
CA ILE A 21 5.15 2.89 2.78
C ILE A 21 6.17 3.22 3.87
N GLN A 22 6.90 4.32 3.73
CA GLN A 22 7.90 4.76 4.70
C GLN A 22 7.24 5.22 5.99
N THR A 23 7.85 4.84 7.12
CA THR A 23 7.34 5.12 8.47
C THR A 23 8.39 5.81 9.35
N CYS A 24 9.33 6.53 8.76
CA CYS A 24 10.44 7.15 9.49
C CYS A 24 10.24 8.65 9.79
N TYR A 25 9.08 9.22 9.42
CA TYR A 25 8.77 10.63 9.66
C TYR A 25 7.38 10.76 10.29
N GLU A 26 7.35 11.03 11.59
CA GLU A 26 6.15 11.04 12.41
C GLU A 26 5.04 11.97 11.91
N PRO A 27 5.34 13.18 11.38
CA PRO A 27 4.30 14.04 10.83
C PRO A 27 3.54 13.41 9.65
N ASP A 28 4.22 12.66 8.79
CA ASP A 28 3.58 11.96 7.66
C ASP A 28 2.78 10.73 8.14
N ILE A 29 3.28 10.04 9.17
CA ILE A 29 2.56 8.93 9.82
C ILE A 29 1.20 9.42 10.31
N ALA A 30 1.20 10.51 11.11
CA ALA A 30 -0.02 11.09 11.67
C ALA A 30 -0.94 11.68 10.58
N ALA A 31 -0.39 12.39 9.60
CA ALA A 31 -1.18 13.01 8.53
C ALA A 31 -1.89 11.99 7.62
N HIS A 32 -1.39 10.75 7.56
CA HIS A 32 -1.91 9.70 6.70
C HIS A 32 -2.49 8.49 7.47
N GLY A 33 -2.54 8.54 8.81
CA GLY A 33 -3.04 7.46 9.65
C GLY A 33 -2.28 6.15 9.45
N LEU A 34 -0.96 6.21 9.20
CA LEU A 34 -0.17 5.01 8.90
C LEU A 34 -0.03 4.09 10.12
N ASP A 35 -0.14 4.65 11.32
CA ASP A 35 -0.15 3.95 12.61
C ASP A 35 -1.47 3.21 12.90
N GLU A 36 -2.52 3.50 12.13
CA GLU A 36 -3.81 2.78 12.21
C GLU A 36 -3.86 1.56 11.28
N LEU A 37 -2.90 1.41 10.36
CA LEU A 37 -2.86 0.30 9.41
C LEU A 37 -2.57 -1.04 10.10
N ARG A 38 -3.37 -2.04 9.73
CA ARG A 38 -3.27 -3.42 10.23
C ARG A 38 -2.79 -4.35 9.13
N PHE A 39 -2.19 -5.47 9.54
CA PHE A 39 -1.95 -6.58 8.63
C PHE A 39 -3.25 -6.99 7.94
N GLY A 40 -3.20 -7.14 6.61
CA GLY A 40 -4.36 -7.49 5.81
C GLY A 40 -5.23 -6.33 5.36
N ASP A 41 -4.99 -5.09 5.81
CA ASP A 41 -5.75 -3.93 5.35
C ASP A 41 -5.57 -3.73 3.84
N VAL A 42 -6.67 -3.41 3.16
CA VAL A 42 -6.70 -3.11 1.74
C VAL A 42 -6.46 -1.62 1.55
N VAL A 43 -5.39 -1.26 0.84
CA VAL A 43 -4.95 0.11 0.66
C VAL A 43 -4.92 0.51 -0.81
N PHE A 44 -5.22 1.78 -1.06
CA PHE A 44 -5.13 2.39 -2.38
C PHE A 44 -3.84 3.22 -2.52
N LEU A 45 -3.04 2.91 -3.54
CA LEU A 45 -1.78 3.57 -3.87
C LEU A 45 -1.99 4.53 -5.04
N ARG A 46 -1.82 5.83 -4.78
CA ARG A 46 -2.01 6.90 -5.77
C ARG A 46 -0.74 7.18 -6.55
N ASP A 47 -0.87 7.35 -7.85
CA ASP A 47 0.21 7.60 -8.79
C ASP A 47 1.27 6.49 -8.83
N ILE A 48 0.84 5.24 -8.67
CA ILE A 48 1.69 4.05 -8.72
C ILE A 48 1.06 3.06 -9.68
N LEU A 49 1.85 2.60 -10.64
CA LEU A 49 1.45 1.54 -11.57
C LEU A 49 2.27 0.27 -11.30
N SER A 50 1.58 -0.87 -11.28
CA SER A 50 2.15 -2.17 -10.91
C SER A 50 1.86 -3.27 -11.94
N ASP A 51 1.66 -2.92 -13.22
CA ASP A 51 1.35 -3.88 -14.28
C ASP A 51 2.46 -4.95 -14.48
N TRP A 52 3.72 -4.57 -14.27
CA TRP A 52 4.89 -5.44 -14.45
C TRP A 52 5.90 -5.28 -13.32
N GLY A 53 6.44 -4.07 -13.22
CA GLY A 53 7.26 -3.61 -12.11
C GLY A 53 6.69 -2.31 -11.57
N ARG A 54 7.11 -1.94 -10.37
CA ARG A 54 6.54 -0.79 -9.66
C ARG A 54 7.29 0.47 -9.99
N HIS A 55 6.55 1.50 -10.36
CA HIS A 55 7.10 2.83 -10.66
C HIS A 55 6.05 3.90 -10.41
N TYR A 56 6.53 5.14 -10.21
CA TYR A 56 5.67 6.31 -10.23
C TYR A 56 5.03 6.46 -11.61
N TYR A 57 3.71 6.62 -11.63
CA TYR A 57 2.97 6.87 -12.85
C TYR A 57 1.80 7.80 -12.52
N ARG A 58 1.89 9.07 -12.95
CA ARG A 58 0.86 10.08 -12.68
C ARG A 58 -0.49 9.65 -13.27
N GLY A 59 -1.53 9.67 -12.45
CA GLY A 59 -2.88 9.22 -12.80
C GLY A 59 -3.06 7.69 -12.80
N GLY A 60 -1.98 6.94 -12.62
CA GLY A 60 -2.01 5.50 -12.38
C GLY A 60 -2.37 5.21 -10.94
N SER A 61 -2.90 4.02 -10.70
CA SER A 61 -3.23 3.59 -9.34
C SER A 61 -3.11 2.09 -9.18
N SER A 62 -2.86 1.68 -7.95
CA SER A 62 -2.81 0.26 -7.56
C SER A 62 -3.54 0.05 -6.25
N VAL A 63 -4.20 -1.09 -6.10
CA VAL A 63 -4.74 -1.59 -4.84
C VAL A 63 -3.77 -2.66 -4.32
N GLY A 64 -3.54 -2.67 -3.01
CA GLY A 64 -2.72 -3.68 -2.38
C GLY A 64 -3.16 -4.04 -0.98
N VAL A 65 -2.53 -5.06 -0.42
CA VAL A 65 -2.78 -5.57 0.93
C VAL A 65 -1.55 -5.33 1.79
N VAL A 66 -1.73 -4.87 3.02
CA VAL A 66 -0.65 -4.73 3.99
C VAL A 66 -0.11 -6.09 4.43
N VAL A 67 1.20 -6.30 4.29
CA VAL A 67 1.89 -7.59 4.52
C VAL A 67 3.06 -7.54 5.50
N SER A 68 3.55 -6.36 5.88
CA SER A 68 4.60 -6.18 6.89
C SER A 68 4.35 -4.95 7.75
N GLY A 69 4.92 -4.93 8.96
CA GLY A 69 4.81 -3.81 9.90
C GLY A 69 5.77 -2.64 9.61
N PRO A 70 5.73 -1.59 10.45
CA PRO A 70 6.56 -0.40 10.31
C PRO A 70 8.05 -0.69 10.55
N SER A 71 8.90 0.26 10.16
CA SER A 71 10.34 0.22 10.35
C SER A 71 10.90 1.63 10.55
N ASP A 72 11.89 1.75 11.43
CA ASP A 72 12.63 3.00 11.67
C ASP A 72 13.79 3.20 10.66
N VAL A 73 14.03 2.21 9.79
CA VAL A 73 15.11 2.28 8.79
C VAL A 73 14.65 3.13 7.61
N SER A 74 15.46 4.13 7.24
CA SER A 74 15.21 5.00 6.09
C SER A 74 14.89 4.19 4.83
N GLY A 75 13.82 4.56 4.13
CA GLY A 75 13.35 3.85 2.94
C GLY A 75 12.55 2.58 3.22
N ARG A 76 12.43 2.12 4.48
CA ARG A 76 11.62 0.96 4.87
C ARG A 76 10.35 1.37 5.60
N GLY A 77 9.44 0.41 5.76
CA GLY A 77 8.22 0.57 6.54
C GLY A 77 7.18 -0.49 6.21
N ILE A 78 5.91 -0.09 6.23
CA ILE A 78 4.76 -0.98 6.06
C ILE A 78 4.73 -1.51 4.62
N GLY A 79 4.84 -2.82 4.46
CA GLY A 79 4.87 -3.48 3.16
C GLY A 79 3.47 -3.67 2.59
N VAL A 80 3.33 -3.46 1.28
CA VAL A 80 2.08 -3.57 0.53
C VAL A 80 2.29 -4.47 -0.69
N CYS A 81 1.59 -5.60 -0.71
CA CYS A 81 1.52 -6.49 -1.86
C CYS A 81 0.39 -6.03 -2.80
N THR A 82 0.73 -5.61 -4.01
CA THR A 82 -0.25 -5.09 -4.98
C THR A 82 -1.02 -6.21 -5.67
N ILE A 83 -2.35 -6.09 -5.72
CA ILE A 83 -3.27 -7.12 -6.26
C ILE A 83 -4.05 -6.66 -7.49
N LEU A 84 -4.17 -5.35 -7.70
CA LEU A 84 -4.88 -4.76 -8.82
C LEU A 84 -4.18 -3.45 -9.21
N SER A 85 -4.13 -3.14 -10.51
CA SER A 85 -3.56 -1.89 -11.01
C SER A 85 -4.37 -1.36 -12.19
N SER A 86 -4.34 -0.03 -12.37
CA SER A 86 -4.96 0.63 -13.50
C SER A 86 -4.16 1.85 -13.93
N LYS A 87 -3.84 1.87 -15.22
CA LYS A 87 -3.17 3.00 -15.88
C LYS A 87 -4.09 4.16 -16.22
N GLU A 88 -5.38 3.90 -16.37
CA GLU A 88 -6.36 4.82 -16.98
C GLU A 88 -7.29 5.46 -15.95
N GLY A 89 -6.90 5.54 -14.68
CA GLY A 89 -7.73 6.15 -13.62
C GLY A 89 -9.09 5.46 -13.43
N LYS A 90 -9.20 4.17 -13.79
CA LYS A 90 -10.47 3.41 -13.70
C LYS A 90 -10.80 2.93 -12.29
N LEU A 91 -9.94 3.20 -11.32
CA LEU A 91 -10.11 2.78 -9.94
C LEU A 91 -10.46 4.00 -9.09
N GLU A 92 -11.60 3.93 -8.42
CA GLU A 92 -12.05 4.93 -7.45
C GLU A 92 -12.09 4.28 -6.07
N PRO A 93 -11.26 4.74 -5.10
CA PRO A 93 -11.25 4.15 -3.77
C PRO A 93 -12.45 4.61 -2.96
N VAL A 94 -13.10 3.67 -2.29
CA VAL A 94 -14.09 3.93 -1.23
C VAL A 94 -13.43 3.58 0.10
N ILE A 95 -13.45 4.50 1.07
CA ILE A 95 -12.86 4.27 2.39
C ILE A 95 -13.84 3.47 3.24
N ASP A 96 -13.36 2.34 3.77
CA ASP A 96 -14.10 1.44 4.65
C ASP A 96 -13.15 0.98 5.77
N LEU A 97 -13.58 1.15 7.03
CA LEU A 97 -12.81 0.77 8.22
C LEU A 97 -12.69 -0.75 8.39
N GLU A 98 -13.58 -1.50 7.75
CA GLU A 98 -13.60 -2.97 7.76
C GLU A 98 -12.90 -3.57 6.53
N ALA A 99 -12.25 -2.76 5.69
CA ALA A 99 -11.52 -3.20 4.51
C ALA A 99 -10.24 -3.97 4.86
N ASN A 100 -10.41 -5.21 5.33
CA ASN A 100 -9.33 -6.12 5.70
C ASN A 100 -9.60 -7.51 5.14
N ILE A 101 -8.59 -8.14 4.52
CA ILE A 101 -8.76 -9.47 3.93
C ILE A 101 -9.10 -10.55 4.98
N GLY A 102 -8.74 -10.32 6.25
CA GLY A 102 -9.05 -11.22 7.35
C GLY A 102 -10.55 -11.40 7.59
N ASN A 103 -11.37 -10.40 7.26
CA ASN A 103 -12.84 -10.49 7.34
C ASN A 103 -13.40 -11.50 6.34
N TYR A 104 -12.81 -11.58 5.14
CA TYR A 104 -13.23 -12.55 4.12
C TYR A 104 -12.64 -13.94 4.31
N LEU A 105 -11.51 -14.04 5.03
CA LEU A 105 -10.81 -15.29 5.30
C LEU A 105 -11.21 -15.93 6.65
N GLY A 106 -12.06 -15.28 7.44
CA GLY A 106 -12.44 -15.76 8.77
C GLY A 106 -11.30 -15.72 9.79
N LEU A 107 -10.39 -14.75 9.66
CA LEU A 107 -9.22 -14.57 10.53
C LEU A 107 -9.41 -13.45 11.56
N ILE A 108 -10.37 -12.55 11.32
CA ILE A 108 -10.76 -11.47 12.21
C ILE A 108 -12.20 -11.76 12.63
N GLY A 109 -12.45 -11.70 13.95
CA GLY A 109 -13.54 -12.39 14.64
C GLY A 109 -14.93 -12.29 14.00
N GLY A 110 -15.37 -13.44 13.51
CA GLY A 110 -16.66 -14.07 13.77
C GLY A 110 -16.44 -15.42 14.45
#